data_AF-A0A929NYY5-F1
#
_entry.id   AF-A0A929NYY5-F1
#
_cell.length_a   1.000
_cell.length_b   1.000
_cell.length_c   1.000
_cell.angle_alpha   90.00
_cell.angle_beta   90.00
_cell.angle_gamma   90.00
#
_symmetry.space_group_name_H-M   'P 1'
#
loop_
_entity.id
_entity.type
_entity.pdbx_description
1 polymer ?
#
loop_
_entity_poly.entity_id
_entity_poly.type
_entity_poly.pdbx_seq_one_letter_code
_entity_poly.pdbx_strand_id
1 'polypeptide(L)' 'GLFLNIVSIYPELAEKNNVPIAKEILADILAKSTLKSDQIHPNSLGYQLLAEKINTILRTSGAISE' A
#
# COMPACT_ATOMS: atom_id res chain seq x y z
N GLY A 1 9.58 -9.31 -11.71
CA GLY A 1 10.89 -8.85 -12.21
C GLY A 1 10.69 -7.52 -12.89
N LEU A 2 11.11 -6.47 -12.19
CA LEU A 2 10.94 -5.01 -12.35
C LEU A 2 10.64 -4.60 -10.92
N PHE A 3 11.63 -4.04 -10.25
CA PHE A 3 11.52 -3.62 -8.86
C PHE A 3 10.31 -2.70 -8.74
N LEU A 4 9.28 -3.12 -8.02
CA LEU A 4 8.15 -2.27 -7.60
C LEU A 4 8.62 -1.30 -6.50
N ASN A 5 9.80 -0.72 -6.68
CA ASN A 5 10.34 0.28 -5.79
C ASN A 5 9.70 1.61 -6.18
N ILE A 6 8.98 2.18 -5.22
CA ILE A 6 8.40 3.51 -5.36
C ILE A 6 9.53 4.50 -5.62
N VAL A 7 9.35 5.37 -6.62
CA VAL A 7 10.28 6.47 -6.93
C VAL A 7 10.47 7.34 -5.67
N SER A 8 11.70 7.72 -5.34
CA SER A 8 12.03 8.41 -4.07
C SER A 8 11.21 9.66 -3.79
N ILE A 9 10.73 10.31 -4.85
CA ILE A 9 9.86 11.49 -4.78
C ILE A 9 8.62 11.29 -3.90
N TYR A 10 8.03 10.09 -3.83
CA TYR A 10 6.82 9.87 -3.03
C TYR A 10 7.10 9.86 -1.52
N PRO A 11 8.10 9.11 -0.99
CA PRO A 11 8.55 9.27 0.39
C PRO A 11 8.94 10.70 0.74
N GLU A 12 9.68 11.39 -0.14
CA GLU A 12 10.12 12.78 0.08
C GLU A 12 8.92 13.74 0.19
N LEU A 13 7.92 13.60 -0.70
CA LEU A 13 6.71 14.40 -0.64
C LEU A 13 5.84 14.06 0.58
N ALA A 14 5.76 12.80 0.96
CA ALA A 14 5.01 12.36 2.14
C ALA A 14 5.58 12.99 3.41
N GLU A 15 6.91 12.97 3.57
CA GLU A 15 7.60 13.65 4.67
C GLU A 15 7.36 15.17 4.63
N LYS A 16 7.59 15.80 3.47
CA LYS A 16 7.40 17.26 3.31
C LYS A 16 6.00 17.75 3.63
N ASN A 17 4.97 16.95 3.32
CA ASN A 17 3.57 17.33 3.50
C ASN A 17 2.94 16.72 4.76
N ASN A 18 3.72 16.00 5.58
CA ASN A 18 3.23 15.27 6.76
C ASN A 18 2.05 14.34 6.44
N VAL A 19 2.16 13.60 5.33
CA VAL A 19 1.13 12.66 4.87
C VAL A 19 1.59 11.22 5.13
N PRO A 20 0.76 10.37 5.77
CA PRO A 20 1.06 8.96 5.91
C PRO A 20 1.24 8.28 4.55
N ILE A 21 2.26 7.44 4.39
CA ILE A 21 2.54 6.74 3.13
C ILE A 21 2.71 5.24 3.32
N ALA A 22 1.95 4.48 2.51
CA ALA A 22 2.08 3.04 2.36
C ALA A 22 3.12 2.69 1.29
N LYS A 23 4.36 2.38 1.68
CA LYS A 23 5.45 2.20 0.69
C LYS A 23 5.45 0.85 -0.04
N GLU A 24 4.92 -0.20 0.58
CA GLU A 24 5.15 -1.58 0.09
C GLU A 24 3.85 -2.38 -0.09
N ILE A 25 2.73 -1.92 0.47
CA ILE A 25 1.49 -2.70 0.55
C ILE A 25 1.06 -3.25 -0.81
N LEU A 26 0.96 -2.38 -1.81
CA LEU A 26 0.47 -2.77 -3.12
C LEU A 26 1.50 -3.67 -3.85
N ALA A 27 2.79 -3.40 -3.68
CA ALA A 27 3.84 -4.21 -4.26
C ALA A 27 3.82 -5.65 -3.72
N ASP A 28 3.66 -5.80 -2.40
CA ASP A 28 3.55 -7.11 -1.73
C ASP A 28 2.34 -7.91 -2.19
N ILE A 29 1.22 -7.23 -2.42
CA ILE A 29 -0.01 -7.84 -2.95
C ILE A 29 0.22 -8.31 -4.38
N LEU A 30 0.75 -7.42 -5.23
CA LEU A 30 0.94 -7.73 -6.65
C LEU A 30 2.05 -8.76 -6.91
N ALA A 31 2.97 -8.95 -5.96
CA ALA A 31 3.96 -10.02 -6.02
C ALA A 31 3.33 -11.43 -5.92
N LYS A 32 2.11 -11.56 -5.39
CA LYS A 32 1.44 -12.85 -5.16
C LYS A 32 0.36 -13.09 -6.21
N SER A 33 0.54 -14.11 -7.05
CA SER A 33 -0.46 -14.49 -8.07
C SER A 33 -1.82 -14.83 -7.47
N THR A 34 -1.84 -15.42 -6.27
CA THR A 34 -3.07 -15.78 -5.54
C THR A 34 -3.89 -14.57 -5.08
N LEU A 35 -3.30 -13.36 -5.08
CA LEU A 35 -3.96 -12.12 -4.65
C LEU A 35 -4.35 -11.23 -5.82
N LYS A 36 -4.29 -11.71 -7.06
CA LYS A 36 -4.60 -10.92 -8.26
C LYS A 36 -5.74 -11.53 -9.07
N SER A 37 -6.50 -10.66 -9.74
CA SER A 37 -7.48 -11.07 -10.76
C SER A 37 -6.83 -11.18 -12.14
N ASP A 38 -5.76 -10.42 -12.36
CA ASP A 38 -4.95 -10.43 -13.59
C ASP A 38 -3.47 -10.12 -13.30
N GLN A 39 -2.73 -9.60 -14.28
CA GLN A 39 -1.30 -9.32 -14.13
C GLN A 39 -1.00 -8.17 -13.17
N ILE A 40 -1.90 -7.20 -13.02
CA ILE A 40 -1.64 -5.92 -12.34
C ILE A 40 -2.71 -5.53 -11.30
N HIS A 41 -3.88 -6.16 -11.29
CA HIS A 41 -4.97 -5.82 -10.39
C HIS A 41 -5.13 -6.84 -9.26
N PRO A 42 -5.27 -6.40 -8.00
CA PRO A 42 -5.65 -7.28 -6.90
C PRO A 42 -7.01 -7.94 -7.15
N ASN A 43 -7.21 -9.16 -6.64
CA ASN A 43 -8.54 -9.77 -6.54
C ASN A 43 -9.23 -9.35 -5.22
N SER A 44 -10.40 -9.94 -4.91
CA SER A 44 -11.15 -9.64 -3.69
C SER A 44 -10.32 -9.79 -2.41
N LEU A 45 -9.53 -10.86 -2.30
CA LEU A 45 -8.65 -11.08 -1.15
C LEU A 45 -7.49 -10.07 -1.11
N GLY A 46 -6.92 -9.73 -2.28
CA GLY A 46 -5.91 -8.68 -2.38
C GLY A 46 -6.43 -7.31 -1.94
N TYR A 47 -7.64 -6.94 -2.34
CA TYR A 47 -8.29 -5.70 -1.91
C TYR A 47 -8.64 -5.69 -0.42
N GLN A 48 -9.06 -6.84 0.14
CA GLN A 48 -9.28 -6.96 1.58
C GLN A 48 -8.00 -6.64 2.36
N LEU A 49 -6.87 -7.26 1.99
CA LEU A 49 -5.58 -7.02 2.63
C LEU A 49 -5.10 -5.57 2.47
N LEU A 50 -5.36 -4.95 1.31
CA LEU A 50 -5.07 -3.54 1.08
C LEU A 50 -5.86 -2.66 2.05
N ALA A 51 -7.16 -2.91 2.19
CA ALA A 51 -8.04 -2.15 3.07
C ALA A 51 -7.63 -2.28 4.54
N GLU A 52 -7.33 -3.50 5.00
CA GLU A 52 -6.84 -3.77 6.37
C GLU A 52 -5.56 -3.00 6.67
N LYS A 53 -4.59 -3.00 5.75
CA LYS A 53 -3.32 -2.30 5.95
C LYS A 53 -3.47 -0.77 5.87
N ILE A 54 -4.35 -0.24 5.01
CA ILE A 54 -4.70 1.19 5.00
C ILE A 54 -5.30 1.59 6.36
N ASN A 55 -6.24 0.80 6.87
CA ASN A 55 -6.84 1.03 8.18
C ASN A 55 -5.76 1.08 9.29
N THR A 56 -4.81 0.14 9.30
CA THR A 56 -3.67 0.19 10.23
C THR A 56 -2.85 1.48 10.09
N ILE A 57 -2.57 1.94 8.87
CA ILE A 57 -1.82 3.19 8.66
C ILE A 57 -2.60 4.39 9.21
N LEU A 58 -3.89 4.48 8.91
CA LEU A 58 -4.72 5.58 9.39
C LEU A 58 -4.80 5.62 10.92
N ARG A 59 -4.92 4.45 11.56
CA ARG A 59 -4.91 4.35 13.03
C ARG A 59 -3.56 4.74 13.63
N THR A 60 -2.48 4.12 13.14
CA THR A 60 -1.12 4.36 13.66
C THR A 60 -0.60 5.77 13.40
N SER A 61 -1.11 6.43 12.36
CA SER A 61 -0.82 7.85 12.09
C SER A 61 -1.71 8.82 12.87
N GLY A 62 -2.68 8.32 13.65
CA GLY A 62 -3.64 9.15 14.38
C GLY A 62 -4.68 9.85 13.51
N ALA A 63 -4.86 9.42 12.25
CA ALA A 63 -5.86 9.99 11.34
C ALA A 63 -7.29 9.54 11.70
N ILE A 64 -7.45 8.35 12.28
CA ILE A 64 -8.72 7.81 12.79
C ILE A 64 -8.51 7.18 14.17
N SER A 65 -9.53 7.26 15.04
CA SER A 65 -9.54 6.69 16.39
C SER A 65 -9.76 5.17 16.36
N GLU A 66 -9.19 4.42 17.32
CA GLU A 66 -9.43 2.98 17.55
C GLU A 66 -10.93 2.60 17.52
#